data_AF-A0A3D2Z846-F1
#
_entry.id   AF-A0A3D2Z846-F1
#
_cell.length_a   1.000
_cell.length_b   1.000
_cell.length_c   1.000
_cell.angle_alpha   90.00
_cell.angle_beta   90.00
_cell.angle_gamma   90.00
#
_symmetry.space_group_name_H-M   'P 1'
#
loop_
_entity.id
_entity.type
_entity.pdbx_description
1 polymer ?
#
loop_
_entity_poly.entity_id
_entity_poly.type
_entity_poly.pdbx_seq_one_letter_code
_entity_poly.pdbx_strand_id
1 'polypeptide(L)'
;MRRFAILALAATFIVGMTTATSAHIGGLVFPIYEIPTGDLPDLRDGTLEDWEDVLPGTSLDHNSFLPLNVGDGAGINPEDLAYRVFLTWHSASQTLAAAIERVDDVYINTYEGGDLTGLWRFDSIEFMVDGDHTGGSYNGFSGDEYTADELKLLTNFQAQQYVAVAESPDGRTLGYQGS
;
A
#
# COMPACT_ATOMS: atom_id res chain seq x y z
N MET A 1 -29.48 -53.64 2.11
CA MET A 1 -29.97 -52.26 1.89
C MET A 1 -29.87 -51.37 3.14
N ARG A 2 -28.74 -51.39 3.87
CA ARG A 2 -28.51 -50.50 5.04
C ARG A 2 -27.09 -49.91 5.12
N ARG A 3 -26.27 -50.14 4.10
CA ARG A 3 -24.88 -49.64 4.02
C ARG A 3 -24.64 -48.64 2.88
N PHE A 4 -25.67 -48.33 2.08
CA PHE A 4 -25.59 -47.38 0.96
C PHE A 4 -26.25 -46.02 1.26
N ALA A 5 -26.83 -45.83 2.45
CA ALA A 5 -27.49 -44.58 2.81
C ALA A 5 -26.57 -43.55 3.50
N ILE A 6 -25.35 -43.95 3.92
CA ILE A 6 -24.44 -43.06 4.67
C ILE A 6 -23.51 -42.27 3.73
N LEU A 7 -23.25 -42.75 2.51
CA LEU A 7 -22.47 -41.99 1.52
C LEU A 7 -23.25 -40.87 0.83
N ALA A 8 -24.59 -40.85 0.92
CA ALA A 8 -25.42 -39.82 0.31
C ALA A 8 -25.54 -38.54 1.16
N LEU A 9 -25.05 -38.53 2.41
CA LEU A 9 -25.11 -37.36 3.31
C LEU A 9 -23.81 -36.54 3.33
N ALA A 10 -22.69 -37.11 2.83
CA ALA A 10 -21.42 -36.39 2.65
C ALA A 10 -21.34 -35.62 1.32
N ALA A 11 -22.30 -35.85 0.42
CA ALA A 11 -22.51 -35.10 -0.81
C ALA A 11 -23.56 -33.98 -0.63
N THR A 12 -23.83 -33.57 0.62
CA THR A 12 -24.46 -32.28 0.90
C THR A 12 -23.40 -31.22 0.64
N PHE A 13 -23.18 -30.97 -0.65
CA PHE A 13 -22.98 -29.68 -1.29
C PHE A 13 -22.91 -28.50 -0.29
N ILE A 14 -21.85 -28.43 0.51
CA ILE A 14 -21.28 -27.17 0.97
C ILE A 14 -20.53 -26.62 -0.25
N VAL A 15 -21.28 -26.34 -1.32
CA VAL A 15 -21.02 -25.12 -2.07
C VAL A 15 -21.58 -24.06 -1.14
N GLY A 16 -20.80 -23.77 -0.10
CA GLY A 16 -20.93 -22.53 0.62
C GLY A 16 -20.88 -21.48 -0.45
N MET A 17 -21.97 -20.74 -0.59
CA MET A 17 -21.98 -19.52 -1.36
C MET A 17 -20.97 -18.61 -0.67
N THR A 18 -19.69 -18.75 -1.03
CA THR A 18 -18.76 -17.65 -0.96
C THR A 18 -19.28 -16.70 -2.02
N THR A 19 -20.28 -15.91 -1.66
CA THR A 19 -20.43 -14.60 -2.29
C THR A 19 -19.04 -14.01 -2.19
N ALA A 20 -18.35 -13.85 -3.33
CA ALA A 20 -17.15 -13.05 -3.37
C ALA A 20 -17.58 -11.72 -2.75
N THR A 21 -17.15 -11.46 -1.53
CA THR A 21 -17.24 -10.15 -0.91
C THR A 21 -16.37 -9.28 -1.80
N SER A 22 -17.01 -8.65 -2.78
CA SER A 22 -16.42 -7.59 -3.56
C SER A 22 -16.45 -6.37 -2.64
N ALA A 23 -15.38 -6.19 -1.86
CA ALA A 23 -15.12 -4.94 -1.18
C ALA A 23 -14.59 -3.86 -2.16
N HIS A 24 -14.42 -4.22 -3.44
CA HIS A 24 -13.99 -3.32 -4.48
C HIS A 24 -15.15 -2.42 -4.89
N ILE A 25 -15.03 -1.12 -4.61
CA ILE A 25 -15.88 -0.08 -5.17
C ILE A 25 -15.14 0.49 -6.39
N GLY A 26 -15.55 0.11 -7.59
CA GLY A 26 -15.04 0.67 -8.85
C GLY A 26 -14.80 -0.37 -9.93
N GLY A 27 -14.22 0.06 -11.05
CA GLY A 27 -13.79 -0.82 -12.15
C GLY A 27 -12.30 -0.68 -12.48
N LEU A 28 -11.56 0.14 -11.71
CA LEU A 28 -10.14 0.36 -11.91
C LEU A 28 -9.35 -0.81 -11.32
N VAL A 29 -8.47 -1.36 -12.14
CA VAL A 29 -7.54 -2.43 -11.76
C VAL A 29 -6.15 -1.92 -12.10
N PHE A 30 -5.29 -1.85 -11.08
CA PHE A 30 -3.90 -1.47 -11.24
C PHE A 30 -3.02 -2.72 -11.12
N PRO A 31 -2.05 -2.91 -12.02
CA PRO A 31 -1.23 -4.11 -12.02
C PRO A 31 -0.18 -4.06 -10.91
N ILE A 32 -0.10 -5.15 -10.14
CA ILE A 32 1.04 -5.48 -9.29
C ILE A 32 1.70 -6.70 -9.95
N TYR A 33 2.96 -6.57 -10.35
CA TYR A 33 3.64 -7.61 -11.12
C TYR A 33 4.35 -8.61 -10.20
N GLU A 34 4.11 -9.90 -10.40
CA GLU A 34 4.93 -10.90 -9.73
C GLU A 34 6.32 -10.96 -10.39
N ILE A 35 7.36 -10.84 -9.57
CA ILE A 35 8.76 -10.90 -10.02
C ILE A 35 9.43 -12.17 -9.48
N PRO A 36 10.19 -12.92 -10.31
CA PRO A 36 10.93 -14.08 -9.84
C PRO A 36 12.12 -13.66 -8.98
N THR A 37 12.59 -14.55 -8.10
CA THR A 37 13.69 -14.25 -7.16
C THR A 37 14.99 -13.78 -7.84
N GLY A 38 15.26 -14.25 -9.06
CA GLY A 38 16.46 -13.88 -9.83
C GLY A 38 16.44 -12.45 -10.37
N ASP A 39 15.25 -11.85 -10.46
CA ASP A 39 15.01 -10.53 -11.05
C ASP A 39 14.52 -9.53 -9.99
N LEU A 40 14.79 -9.82 -8.70
CA LEU A 40 14.46 -8.90 -7.60
C LEU A 40 15.31 -7.61 -7.73
N PRO A 41 14.68 -6.43 -7.77
CA PRO A 41 15.41 -5.17 -7.79
C PRO A 41 16.13 -4.90 -6.46
N ASP A 42 17.24 -4.16 -6.48
CA ASP A 42 17.87 -3.69 -5.25
C ASP A 42 17.05 -2.55 -4.63
N LEU A 43 16.29 -2.88 -3.57
CA LEU A 43 15.45 -1.90 -2.87
C LEU A 43 16.24 -0.80 -2.12
N ARG A 44 17.57 -0.86 -2.11
CA ARG A 44 18.41 0.00 -1.27
C ARG A 44 19.20 1.03 -2.04
N ASP A 45 19.29 0.95 -3.36
CA ASP A 45 20.17 1.83 -4.14
C ASP A 45 19.53 3.21 -4.41
N GLY A 46 18.20 3.27 -4.47
CA GLY A 46 17.43 4.46 -4.79
C GLY A 46 17.34 4.73 -6.29
N THR A 47 17.59 3.73 -7.14
CA THR A 47 17.47 3.84 -8.60
C THR A 47 16.24 3.07 -9.12
N LEU A 48 15.89 3.32 -10.38
CA LEU A 48 14.79 2.63 -11.05
C LEU A 48 15.27 1.66 -12.14
N GLU A 49 16.58 1.54 -12.38
CA GLU A 49 17.13 0.79 -13.52
C GLU A 49 16.67 -0.68 -13.50
N ASP A 50 16.83 -1.36 -12.36
CA ASP A 50 16.38 -2.75 -12.20
C ASP A 50 14.87 -2.93 -12.41
N TRP A 51 14.07 -1.90 -12.09
CA TRP A 51 12.61 -1.94 -12.24
C TRP A 51 12.19 -1.75 -13.68
N GLU A 52 12.85 -0.83 -14.39
CA GLU A 52 12.62 -0.55 -15.81
C GLU A 52 13.05 -1.72 -16.70
N ASP A 53 14.04 -2.51 -16.27
CA ASP A 53 14.51 -3.69 -16.99
C ASP A 53 13.54 -4.88 -16.90
N VAL A 54 12.87 -5.06 -15.76
CA VAL A 54 12.06 -6.27 -15.49
C VAL A 54 10.56 -6.06 -15.68
N LEU A 55 10.08 -4.82 -15.66
CA LEU A 55 8.65 -4.50 -15.76
C LEU A 55 8.27 -3.95 -17.14
N PRO A 56 7.03 -4.21 -17.61
CA PRO A 56 6.57 -3.71 -18.91
C PRO A 56 6.28 -2.20 -18.93
N GLY A 57 6.41 -1.52 -17.80
CA GLY A 57 6.13 -0.09 -17.62
C GLY A 57 5.70 0.22 -16.19
N THR A 58 5.31 1.48 -15.96
CA THR A 58 4.81 1.96 -14.67
C THR A 58 3.45 1.34 -14.33
N SER A 59 3.28 0.86 -13.10
CA SER A 59 2.00 0.40 -12.55
C SER A 59 1.01 1.55 -12.35
N LEU A 60 1.50 2.71 -11.89
CA LEU A 60 0.71 3.94 -11.72
C LEU A 60 1.51 5.14 -12.26
N ASP A 61 0.78 6.15 -12.71
CA ASP A 61 1.29 7.45 -13.13
C ASP A 61 0.54 8.58 -12.42
N HIS A 62 0.91 9.84 -12.70
CA HIS A 62 0.24 11.01 -12.13
C HIS A 62 -1.28 11.07 -12.42
N ASN A 63 -1.76 10.46 -13.51
CA ASN A 63 -3.19 10.42 -13.84
C ASN A 63 -3.96 9.38 -13.01
N SER A 64 -3.25 8.50 -12.32
CA SER A 64 -3.82 7.47 -11.45
C SER A 64 -4.28 8.04 -10.09
N PHE A 65 -3.92 9.27 -9.78
CA PHE A 65 -4.23 9.95 -8.53
C PHE A 65 -5.30 11.02 -8.73
N LEU A 66 -6.00 11.37 -7.65
CA LEU A 66 -6.93 12.49 -7.62
C LEU A 66 -6.34 13.60 -6.75
N PRO A 67 -6.37 14.86 -7.20
CA PRO A 67 -5.96 15.96 -6.33
C PRO A 67 -6.94 16.05 -5.17
N LEU A 68 -6.41 16.06 -3.94
CA LEU A 68 -7.22 16.39 -2.77
C LEU A 68 -7.50 17.88 -2.79
N ASN A 69 -8.77 18.25 -2.84
CA ASN A 69 -9.20 19.65 -2.82
C ASN A 69 -9.11 20.23 -1.39
N VAL A 70 -7.89 20.34 -0.86
CA VAL A 70 -7.61 20.90 0.47
C VAL A 70 -6.75 22.15 0.33
N GLY A 71 -7.26 23.30 0.77
CA GLY A 71 -6.50 24.56 0.84
C GLY A 71 -5.88 24.98 -0.50
N ASP A 72 -4.55 25.14 -0.50
CA ASP A 72 -3.73 25.50 -1.66
C ASP A 72 -3.32 24.30 -2.54
N GLY A 73 -4.02 23.17 -2.42
CA GLY A 73 -3.73 21.96 -3.19
C GLY A 73 -3.71 22.23 -4.70
N ALA A 74 -2.55 22.02 -5.33
CA ALA A 74 -2.37 22.19 -6.76
C ALA A 74 -3.16 21.12 -7.54
N GLY A 75 -3.63 21.49 -8.73
CA GLY A 75 -4.18 20.52 -9.66
C GLY A 75 -3.08 19.61 -10.22
N ILE A 76 -3.47 18.48 -10.83
CA ILE A 76 -2.50 17.62 -11.54
C ILE A 76 -1.92 18.40 -12.71
N ASN A 77 -0.65 18.74 -12.64
CA ASN A 77 0.12 19.34 -13.72
C ASN A 77 1.46 18.59 -13.81
N PRO A 78 1.70 17.72 -14.80
CA PRO A 78 2.93 16.94 -14.90
C PRO A 78 4.22 17.76 -15.06
N GLU A 79 4.12 19.05 -15.41
CA GLU A 79 5.28 19.96 -15.43
C GLU A 79 5.65 20.48 -14.04
N ASP A 80 4.73 20.41 -13.09
CA ASP A 80 4.85 20.81 -11.68
C ASP A 80 5.05 19.54 -10.84
N LEU A 81 4.09 18.61 -10.88
CA LEU A 81 4.09 17.36 -10.13
C LEU A 81 3.77 16.14 -11.03
N ALA A 82 4.75 15.24 -11.17
CA ALA A 82 4.61 13.99 -11.90
C ALA A 82 5.10 12.77 -11.12
N TYR A 83 4.49 11.62 -11.39
CA TYR A 83 4.80 10.36 -10.74
C TYR A 83 5.04 9.25 -11.75
N ARG A 84 6.01 8.38 -11.43
CA ARG A 84 6.16 7.04 -11.98
C ARG A 84 6.24 6.06 -10.84
N VAL A 85 5.28 5.14 -10.75
CA VAL A 85 5.23 4.13 -9.69
C VAL A 85 5.30 2.74 -10.29
N PHE A 86 6.18 1.91 -9.76
CA PHE A 86 6.33 0.51 -10.10
C PHE A 86 5.93 -0.34 -8.91
N LEU A 87 5.00 -1.28 -9.09
CA LEU A 87 4.51 -2.15 -8.02
C LEU A 87 4.84 -3.62 -8.33
N THR A 88 5.47 -4.29 -7.38
CA THR A 88 5.85 -5.70 -7.51
C THR A 88 5.44 -6.53 -6.31
N TRP A 89 5.21 -7.81 -6.57
CA TRP A 89 4.97 -8.85 -5.58
C TRP A 89 6.02 -9.94 -5.73
N HIS A 90 6.59 -10.40 -4.62
CA HIS A 90 7.45 -11.57 -4.61
C HIS A 90 6.84 -12.64 -3.71
N SER A 91 6.34 -13.71 -4.33
CA SER A 91 5.62 -14.77 -3.63
C SER A 91 6.50 -15.54 -2.65
N ALA A 92 7.79 -15.73 -2.93
CA ALA A 92 8.63 -16.52 -2.03
C ALA A 92 8.95 -15.80 -0.70
N SER A 93 9.07 -14.46 -0.71
CA SER A 93 9.27 -13.67 0.52
C SER A 93 8.00 -13.01 1.04
N GLN A 94 6.88 -13.17 0.35
CA GLN A 94 5.60 -12.51 0.65
C GLN A 94 5.78 -10.99 0.76
N THR A 95 6.47 -10.38 -0.21
CA THR A 95 6.85 -8.97 -0.17
C THR A 95 6.17 -8.20 -1.30
N LEU A 96 5.44 -7.16 -0.93
CA LEU A 96 5.01 -6.10 -1.84
C LEU A 96 6.07 -5.00 -1.81
N ALA A 97 6.50 -4.53 -2.97
CA ALA A 97 7.46 -3.44 -3.07
C ALA A 97 6.96 -2.38 -4.05
N ALA A 98 7.30 -1.12 -3.73
CA ALA A 98 7.00 0.03 -4.57
C ALA A 98 8.29 0.82 -4.79
N ALA A 99 8.59 1.14 -6.05
CA ALA A 99 9.58 2.13 -6.40
C ALA A 99 8.89 3.31 -7.08
N ILE A 100 9.27 4.51 -6.66
CA ILE A 100 8.51 5.73 -6.94
C ILE A 100 9.49 6.82 -7.31
N GLU A 101 9.36 7.34 -8.53
CA GLU A 101 9.92 8.63 -8.90
C GLU A 101 8.82 9.69 -8.77
N ARG A 102 9.17 10.76 -8.08
CA ARG A 102 8.39 11.99 -7.98
C ARG A 102 9.23 13.12 -8.57
N VAL A 103 8.68 13.79 -9.57
CA VAL A 103 9.20 15.06 -10.07
C VAL A 103 8.31 16.15 -9.50
N ASP A 104 8.90 17.09 -8.77
CA ASP A 104 8.21 18.23 -8.17
C ASP A 104 9.07 19.49 -8.36
N ASP A 105 8.47 20.62 -8.75
CA ASP A 105 9.16 21.91 -8.83
C ASP A 105 9.29 22.61 -7.46
N VAL A 106 8.50 22.20 -6.47
CA VAL A 106 8.55 22.64 -5.08
C VAL A 106 8.80 21.43 -4.16
N TYR A 107 10.02 21.35 -3.60
CA TYR A 107 10.37 20.31 -2.65
C TYR A 107 10.34 20.81 -1.20
N ILE A 108 9.45 20.27 -0.37
CA ILE A 108 9.31 20.59 1.06
C ILE A 108 9.72 19.38 1.91
N ASN A 109 10.93 19.42 2.46
CA ASN A 109 11.37 18.44 3.45
C ASN A 109 12.16 19.12 4.58
N THR A 110 11.46 19.44 5.66
CA THR A 110 12.07 19.97 6.90
C THR A 110 11.92 18.97 8.05
N TYR A 111 11.86 17.67 7.73
CA TYR A 111 11.73 16.62 8.73
C TYR A 111 13.05 16.42 9.47
N GLU A 112 13.07 16.69 10.77
CA GLU A 112 14.27 16.58 11.62
C GLU A 112 14.45 15.19 12.26
N GLY A 113 13.51 14.27 12.05
CA GLY A 113 13.50 12.95 12.67
C GLY A 113 12.62 12.85 13.92
N GLY A 114 12.29 11.62 14.30
CA GLY A 114 11.59 11.27 15.54
C GLY A 114 10.06 11.39 15.54
N ASP A 115 9.47 12.50 15.06
CA ASP A 115 8.00 12.68 15.05
C ASP A 115 7.36 12.15 13.76
N LEU A 116 6.94 10.88 13.80
CA LEU A 116 6.27 10.23 12.67
C LEU A 116 4.82 10.71 12.46
N THR A 117 4.21 11.43 13.41
CA THR A 117 2.79 11.83 13.34
C THR A 117 2.52 13.00 12.38
N GLY A 118 3.56 13.79 12.08
CA GLY A 118 3.48 14.99 11.24
C GLY A 118 3.92 14.80 9.78
N LEU A 119 4.25 13.58 9.35
CA LEU A 119 4.91 13.34 8.07
C LEU A 119 4.13 13.83 6.83
N TRP A 120 2.79 13.86 6.91
CA TRP A 120 1.90 14.36 5.87
C TRP A 120 2.15 15.83 5.48
N ARG A 121 2.85 16.60 6.33
CA ARG A 121 3.17 18.02 6.09
C ARG A 121 4.38 18.22 5.17
N PHE A 122 5.15 17.16 4.95
CA PHE A 122 6.30 17.16 4.07
C PHE A 122 5.93 16.46 2.78
N ASP A 123 6.83 16.59 1.81
CA ASP A 123 6.82 15.83 0.58
C ASP A 123 7.09 14.36 0.87
N SER A 124 5.99 13.69 1.16
CA SER A 124 5.92 12.33 1.61
C SER A 124 5.08 11.52 0.64
N ILE A 125 5.39 10.23 0.57
CA ILE A 125 4.62 9.25 -0.18
C ILE A 125 4.01 8.29 0.81
N GLU A 126 2.69 8.14 0.75
CA GLU A 126 1.97 7.18 1.57
C GLU A 126 1.57 5.95 0.75
N PHE A 127 1.89 4.76 1.25
CA PHE A 127 1.53 3.49 0.67
C PHE A 127 0.64 2.71 1.62
N MET A 128 -0.61 2.49 1.21
CA MET A 128 -1.66 1.91 2.03
C MET A 128 -2.10 0.58 1.44
N VAL A 129 -2.13 -0.47 2.26
CA VAL A 129 -2.42 -1.84 1.82
C VAL A 129 -3.49 -2.46 2.72
N ASP A 130 -4.60 -2.88 2.12
CA ASP A 130 -5.61 -3.74 2.73
C ASP A 130 -5.56 -5.09 2.02
N GLY A 131 -4.66 -5.96 2.51
CA GLY A 131 -4.34 -7.23 1.87
C GLY A 131 -5.43 -8.30 1.98
N ASP A 132 -6.31 -8.20 2.99
CA ASP A 132 -7.46 -9.08 3.14
C ASP A 132 -8.75 -8.51 2.53
N HIS A 133 -8.67 -7.28 2.02
CA HIS A 133 -9.72 -6.58 1.29
C HIS A 133 -11.00 -6.46 2.13
N THR A 134 -10.85 -6.23 3.43
CA THR A 134 -11.97 -6.11 4.37
C THR A 134 -12.52 -4.69 4.46
N GLY A 135 -11.80 -3.69 3.93
CA GLY A 135 -12.08 -2.27 4.13
C GLY A 135 -11.70 -1.77 5.52
N GLY A 136 -10.67 -2.39 6.12
CA GLY A 136 -10.17 -2.09 7.47
C GLY A 136 -9.72 -0.64 7.68
N SER A 137 -9.55 -0.26 8.95
CA SER A 137 -9.08 1.08 9.32
C SER A 137 -7.55 1.19 9.17
N TYR A 138 -7.09 2.22 8.45
CA TYR A 138 -5.66 2.52 8.27
C TYR A 138 -5.13 3.51 9.33
N ASN A 139 -5.93 4.49 9.75
CA ASN A 139 -5.54 5.58 10.67
C ASN A 139 -6.67 6.04 11.63
N GLY A 140 -7.71 5.22 11.85
CA GLY A 140 -8.96 5.64 12.51
C GLY A 140 -9.16 5.25 13.97
N PHE A 141 -8.12 4.82 14.70
CA PHE A 141 -8.28 4.44 16.12
C PHE A 141 -8.03 5.65 17.04
N SER A 142 -9.03 6.03 17.84
CA SER A 142 -8.95 7.20 18.71
C SER A 142 -8.59 6.85 20.16
N GLY A 143 -7.84 7.71 20.84
CA GLY A 143 -7.50 7.54 22.27
C GLY A 143 -8.67 7.72 23.23
N ASP A 144 -9.82 8.21 22.74
CA ASP A 144 -11.06 8.29 23.53
C ASP A 144 -11.76 6.93 23.65
N GLU A 145 -11.50 6.02 22.71
CA GLU A 145 -12.12 4.68 22.64
C GLU A 145 -11.16 3.58 23.10
N TYR A 146 -9.85 3.80 23.01
CA TYR A 146 -8.82 2.79 23.24
C TYR A 146 -7.71 3.33 24.13
N THR A 147 -7.17 2.47 24.98
CA THR A 147 -5.94 2.75 25.73
C THR A 147 -4.73 2.85 24.78
N ALA A 148 -3.64 3.48 25.24
CA ALA A 148 -2.41 3.58 24.45
C ALA A 148 -1.86 2.21 24.01
N ASP A 149 -1.96 1.18 24.87
CA ASP A 149 -1.53 -0.17 24.54
C ASP A 149 -2.44 -0.83 23.48
N GLU A 150 -3.75 -0.57 23.53
CA GLU A 150 -4.70 -1.05 22.52
C GLU A 150 -4.50 -0.36 21.18
N LEU A 151 -4.27 0.95 21.16
CA LEU A 151 -3.95 1.70 19.94
C LEU A 151 -2.70 1.16 19.24
N LYS A 152 -1.68 0.80 20.03
CA LYS A 152 -0.45 0.17 19.53
C LYS A 152 -0.72 -1.18 18.87
N LEU A 153 -1.65 -1.97 19.42
CA LEU A 153 -2.03 -3.26 18.86
C LEU A 153 -2.94 -3.16 17.64
N LEU A 154 -3.80 -2.14 17.58
CA LEU A 154 -4.76 -1.92 16.49
C LEU A 154 -4.13 -1.29 15.26
N THR A 155 -3.10 -0.48 15.46
CA THR A 155 -2.25 0.07 14.40
C THR A 155 -1.76 -1.03 13.45
N ASN A 156 -2.00 -0.86 12.15
CA ASN A 156 -1.62 -1.80 11.08
C ASN A 156 -2.23 -3.22 11.17
N PHE A 157 -3.14 -3.47 12.13
CA PHE A 157 -3.71 -4.80 12.33
C PHE A 157 -4.75 -5.16 11.27
N GLN A 158 -5.59 -4.19 10.89
CA GLN A 158 -6.64 -4.40 9.89
C GLN A 158 -6.14 -4.06 8.47
N ALA A 159 -5.52 -2.89 8.31
CA ALA A 159 -4.89 -2.45 7.08
C ALA A 159 -3.62 -1.68 7.40
N GLN A 160 -2.62 -1.73 6.52
CA GLN A 160 -1.30 -1.15 6.77
C GLN A 160 -1.09 0.18 6.06
N GLN A 161 -0.41 1.11 6.71
CA GLN A 161 0.04 2.38 6.11
C GLN A 161 1.55 2.55 6.31
N TYR A 162 2.24 2.87 5.23
CA TYR A 162 3.67 3.18 5.22
C TYR A 162 3.84 4.58 4.67
N VAL A 163 4.70 5.39 5.27
CA VAL A 163 4.94 6.77 4.84
C VAL A 163 6.42 6.91 4.59
N ALA A 164 6.82 7.23 3.37
CA ALA A 164 8.21 7.48 3.02
C ALA A 164 8.45 8.96 2.80
N VAL A 165 9.53 9.49 3.38
CA VAL A 165 10.04 10.84 3.10
C VAL A 165 11.44 10.65 2.53
N ALA A 166 11.70 11.28 1.38
CA ALA A 166 13.03 11.25 0.79
C ALA A 166 14.07 11.81 1.79
N GLU A 167 15.29 11.29 1.80
CA GLU A 167 16.40 11.84 2.60
C GLU A 167 16.15 11.93 4.12
N SER A 168 15.17 11.18 4.65
CA SER A 168 14.86 11.18 6.08
C SER A 168 16.10 10.88 6.94
N PRO A 169 16.35 11.66 8.01
CA PRO A 169 17.46 11.43 8.93
C PRO A 169 17.34 10.11 9.71
N ASP A 170 16.12 9.57 9.85
CA ASP A 170 15.87 8.30 10.53
C ASP A 170 16.12 7.07 9.63
N GLY A 171 16.44 7.29 8.34
CA GLY A 171 16.72 6.26 7.35
C GLY A 171 15.67 6.15 6.23
N ARG A 172 16.00 5.33 5.22
CA ARG A 172 15.25 5.21 3.94
C ARG A 172 13.90 4.47 4.05
N THR A 173 13.59 3.88 5.21
CA THR A 173 12.35 3.12 5.43
C THR A 173 11.64 3.72 6.62
N LEU A 174 10.73 4.65 6.35
CA LEU A 174 9.86 5.19 7.38
C LEU A 174 8.58 4.32 7.41
N GLY A 175 8.34 3.70 8.56
CA GLY A 175 7.16 2.89 8.85
C GLY A 175 6.31 3.53 9.94
N TYR A 176 5.01 3.64 9.64
CA TYR A 176 3.82 4.09 10.39
C TYR A 176 3.84 5.36 11.27
N GLN A 177 2.83 6.20 11.00
CA GLN A 177 2.41 7.41 11.68
C GLN A 177 1.74 7.07 13.04
N GLY A 178 2.50 6.92 14.13
CA GLY A 178 1.93 6.93 15.48
C GLY A 178 2.34 5.80 16.45
N SER A 179 3.65 5.54 16.61
CA SER A 179 4.15 4.87 17.82
C SER A 179 5.14 5.73 18.57
#